data_AF-A0A7S3UI68-F1
#
_entry.id   AF-A0A7S3UI68-F1
#
_cell.length_a   1.000
_cell.length_b   1.000
_cell.length_c   1.000
_cell.angle_alpha   90.00
_cell.angle_beta   90.00
_cell.angle_gamma   90.00
#
_symmetry.space_group_name_H-M   'P 1'
#
loop_
_entity.id
_entity.type
_entity.pdbx_description
1 polymer ?
#
loop_
_entity_poly.entity_id
_entity_poly.type
_entity_poly.pdbx_seq_one_letter_code
_entity_poly.pdbx_strand_id
1 'polypeptide(L)'
;LAVTNASPAEFDDSGNLECSTITAFGSRSFSVFQANPDGLELVYDSGSAFEEKTASVNSEFFNSNDDENNFDDRSDDKGPEPEAATVGKLSSGKTVVFIALERVSGIMTYDMTDPTAPVFND
;
A
#
# COMPACT_ATOMS: atom_id res chain seq x y z
N LEU A 1 -0.26 12.67 -6.18
CA LEU A 1 -0.41 11.23 -6.51
C LEU A 1 -1.80 10.82 -6.05
N ALA A 2 -2.66 10.29 -6.93
CA ALA A 2 -3.95 9.72 -6.52
C ALA A 2 -3.83 8.20 -6.67
N VAL A 3 -4.13 7.46 -5.61
CA VAL A 3 -4.09 5.99 -5.63
C VAL A 3 -5.50 5.49 -5.87
N THR A 4 -5.68 4.73 -6.95
CA THR A 4 -6.96 4.20 -7.38
C THR A 4 -6.79 2.77 -7.86
N ASN A 5 -7.78 1.91 -7.52
CA ASN A 5 -7.85 0.53 -7.99
C ASN A 5 -8.63 0.43 -9.32
N ALA A 6 -9.07 1.57 -9.86
CA ALA A 6 -9.70 1.72 -11.15
C ALA A 6 -8.83 2.59 -12.06
N SER A 7 -8.75 2.25 -13.35
CA SER A 7 -8.12 3.12 -14.34
C SER A 7 -8.81 4.49 -14.33
N PRO A 8 -8.13 5.62 -14.04
CA PRO A 8 -8.73 6.94 -14.17
C PRO A 8 -8.72 7.42 -15.61
N ALA A 9 -8.42 6.53 -16.57
CA ALA A 9 -8.39 6.84 -17.98
C ALA A 9 -9.82 7.15 -18.45
N GLU A 10 -10.14 8.43 -18.47
CA GLU A 10 -11.31 8.95 -19.16
C GLU A 10 -10.89 9.26 -20.61
N PHE A 11 -11.84 9.16 -21.55
CA PHE A 11 -11.63 9.61 -22.92
C PHE A 11 -12.28 10.98 -23.05
N ASP A 12 -11.59 11.96 -23.64
CA ASP A 12 -12.22 13.22 -24.04
C ASP A 12 -13.30 12.99 -25.11
N ASP A 13 -14.08 14.04 -25.40
CA ASP A 13 -15.09 14.02 -26.47
C ASP A 13 -14.52 13.71 -27.87
N SER A 14 -13.18 13.76 -28.03
CA SER A 14 -12.47 13.43 -29.27
C SER A 14 -11.90 11.99 -29.28
N GLY A 15 -12.10 11.23 -28.20
CA GLY A 15 -11.60 9.86 -28.05
C GLY A 15 -10.12 9.76 -27.68
N ASN A 16 -9.50 10.84 -27.19
CA ASN A 16 -8.14 10.79 -26.64
C ASN A 16 -8.18 10.42 -25.16
N LEU A 17 -7.19 9.66 -24.71
CA LEU A 17 -6.97 9.37 -23.28
C LEU A 17 -6.63 10.67 -22.54
N GLU A 18 -7.50 11.11 -21.63
CA GLU A 18 -7.19 12.11 -20.61
C GLU A 18 -6.82 11.40 -19.31
N CYS A 19 -5.58 11.58 -18.89
CA CYS A 19 -5.10 11.06 -17.62
C CYS A 19 -4.73 12.26 -16.74
N SER A 20 -5.68 12.74 -15.94
CA SER A 20 -5.47 13.84 -14.99
C SER A 20 -4.62 13.44 -13.79
N THR A 21 -4.40 12.12 -13.60
CA THR A 21 -3.64 11.55 -12.48
C THR A 21 -2.85 10.33 -12.92
N ILE A 22 -1.53 10.37 -12.71
CA ILE A 22 -0.65 9.20 -12.91
C ILE A 22 -1.19 8.02 -12.10
N THR A 23 -1.51 6.92 -12.78
CA THR A 23 -2.00 5.68 -12.18
C THR A 23 -1.06 4.54 -12.53
N ALA A 24 -0.59 3.88 -11.49
CA ALA A 24 0.19 2.67 -11.60
C ALA A 24 -0.62 1.51 -11.00
N PHE A 25 -0.77 0.43 -11.76
CA PHE A 25 -1.29 -0.84 -11.24
C PHE A 25 -0.13 -1.55 -10.53
N GLY A 26 -0.04 -1.37 -9.21
CA GLY A 26 1.02 -1.96 -8.39
C GLY A 26 0.51 -2.35 -7.01
N SER A 27 1.22 -3.28 -6.37
CA SER A 27 0.91 -3.84 -5.04
C SER A 27 1.19 -2.85 -3.90
N ARG A 28 0.89 -1.57 -4.03
CA ARG A 28 1.25 -0.52 -3.06
C ARG A 28 0.43 -0.55 -1.75
N SER A 29 -0.40 -1.57 -1.58
CA SER A 29 -1.36 -1.70 -0.50
C SER A 29 -1.44 -3.15 0.00
N PHE A 30 -2.16 -3.32 1.10
CA PHE A 30 -2.77 -4.58 1.48
C PHE A 30 -4.29 -4.43 1.60
N SER A 31 -4.98 -5.55 1.41
CA SER A 31 -6.43 -5.66 1.57
C SER A 31 -6.76 -6.79 2.56
N VAL A 32 -7.84 -6.64 3.30
CA VAL A 32 -8.37 -7.68 4.20
C VAL A 32 -9.68 -8.17 3.64
N PHE A 33 -9.78 -9.49 3.48
CA PHE A 33 -11.00 -10.16 3.03
C PHE A 33 -11.56 -11.03 4.16
N GLN A 34 -12.86 -10.92 4.41
CA GLN A 34 -13.59 -11.87 5.23
C GLN A 34 -14.04 -13.05 4.37
N ALA A 35 -13.71 -14.26 4.81
CA ALA A 35 -14.22 -15.48 4.19
C ALA A 35 -15.62 -15.79 4.72
N ASN A 36 -16.59 -15.80 3.81
CA ASN A 36 -17.98 -16.17 4.03
C ASN A 36 -18.28 -17.50 3.30
N PRO A 37 -19.37 -18.22 3.62
CA PRO A 37 -19.73 -19.46 2.93
C PRO A 37 -19.84 -19.32 1.40
N ASP A 38 -20.27 -18.15 0.94
CA ASP A 38 -20.55 -17.87 -0.47
C ASP A 38 -19.42 -17.13 -1.20
N GLY A 39 -18.31 -16.82 -0.53
CA GLY A 39 -17.17 -16.14 -1.15
C GLY A 39 -16.32 -15.30 -0.21
N LEU A 40 -15.53 -14.41 -0.81
CA LEU A 40 -14.69 -13.43 -0.09
C LEU A 40 -15.34 -12.05 -0.16
N GLU A 41 -15.46 -11.39 0.98
CA GLU A 41 -15.93 -10.01 1.09
C GLU A 41 -14.75 -9.10 1.45
N LEU A 42 -14.50 -8.06 0.67
CA LEU A 42 -13.49 -7.06 1.00
C LEU A 42 -13.99 -6.24 2.19
N VAL A 43 -13.27 -6.28 3.31
CA VAL A 43 -13.64 -5.55 4.54
C VAL A 43 -12.74 -4.37 4.85
N TYR A 44 -11.53 -4.34 4.29
CA TYR A 44 -10.62 -3.21 4.39
C TYR A 44 -9.64 -3.18 3.22
N ASP A 45 -9.31 -1.98 2.75
CA ASP A 45 -8.22 -1.74 1.81
C ASP A 45 -7.39 -0.54 2.31
N SER A 46 -6.08 -0.71 2.35
CA SER A 46 -5.18 0.35 2.84
C SER A 46 -4.93 1.46 1.83
N GLY A 47 -5.31 1.30 0.56
CA GLY A 47 -5.10 2.31 -0.48
C GLY A 47 -3.64 2.79 -0.55
N SER A 48 -3.45 4.11 -0.41
CA SER A 48 -2.15 4.80 -0.43
C SER A 48 -1.38 4.78 0.89
N ALA A 49 -1.84 4.06 1.91
CA ALA A 49 -1.28 4.20 3.25
C ALA A 49 0.22 3.89 3.30
N PHE A 50 0.75 2.97 2.47
CA PHE A 50 2.17 2.67 2.51
C PHE A 50 3.01 3.85 2.04
N GLU A 51 2.66 4.50 0.93
CA GLU A 51 3.31 5.73 0.47
C GLU A 51 3.22 6.85 1.50
N GLU A 52 2.04 7.06 2.08
CA GLU A 52 1.86 8.10 3.09
C GLU A 52 2.73 7.85 4.31
N LYS A 53 2.83 6.59 4.75
CA LYS A 53 3.67 6.21 5.89
C LYS A 53 5.15 6.29 5.57
N THR A 54 5.62 5.75 4.44
CA THR A 54 7.04 5.87 4.06
C THR A 54 7.43 7.33 3.87
N ALA A 55 6.58 8.15 3.25
CA ALA A 55 6.81 9.59 3.14
C ALA A 55 6.88 10.30 4.51
N SER A 56 6.09 9.86 5.49
CA SER A 56 6.07 10.48 6.81
C SER A 56 7.22 10.04 7.73
N VAL A 57 7.57 8.75 7.71
CA VAL A 57 8.53 8.15 8.65
C VAL A 57 9.94 8.13 8.06
N ASN A 58 10.06 8.04 6.74
CA ASN A 58 11.33 7.93 6.03
C ASN A 58 11.36 8.83 4.78
N SER A 59 11.02 10.11 4.97
CA SER A 59 10.86 11.09 3.89
C SER A 59 12.09 11.22 2.99
N GLU A 60 13.31 11.13 3.52
CA GLU A 60 14.56 11.30 2.75
C GLU A 60 14.79 10.18 1.72
N PHE A 61 14.17 9.01 1.94
CA PHE A 61 14.28 7.83 1.07
C PHE A 61 12.92 7.42 0.47
N PHE A 62 11.99 8.38 0.37
CA PHE A 62 10.69 8.14 -0.23
C PHE A 62 10.84 7.66 -1.68
N ASN A 63 10.33 6.46 -2.00
CA ASN A 63 10.41 5.83 -3.32
C ASN A 63 11.83 5.85 -3.94
N SER A 64 12.86 5.67 -3.11
CA SER A 64 14.24 5.42 -3.57
C SER A 64 14.35 4.09 -4.32
N ASN A 65 15.37 3.98 -5.16
CA ASN A 65 15.73 2.73 -5.81
C ASN A 65 16.67 1.87 -4.93
N ASP A 66 16.94 0.64 -5.34
CA ASP A 66 17.82 -0.29 -4.61
C ASP A 66 19.33 -0.06 -4.85
N ASP A 67 19.68 0.74 -5.86
CA ASP A 67 21.06 1.10 -6.21
C ASP A 67 21.49 2.48 -5.67
N GLU A 68 20.57 3.43 -5.56
CA GLU A 68 20.80 4.77 -5.02
C GLU A 68 19.71 5.17 -4.00
N ASN A 69 20.16 5.56 -2.80
CA ASN A 69 19.30 6.02 -1.71
C ASN A 69 19.05 7.53 -1.81
N ASN A 70 18.15 7.94 -2.70
CA ASN A 70 17.77 9.34 -2.91
C ASN A 70 16.26 9.54 -2.90
N PHE A 71 15.85 10.78 -2.66
CA PHE A 71 14.44 11.14 -2.65
C PHE A 71 13.84 11.01 -4.06
N ASP A 72 12.81 10.17 -4.17
CA ASP A 72 11.84 10.12 -5.25
C ASP A 72 12.43 9.89 -6.66
N ASP A 73 13.09 8.76 -6.83
CA ASP A 73 13.68 8.36 -8.11
C ASP A 73 12.79 7.42 -8.93
N ARG A 74 11.74 6.85 -8.32
CA ARG A 74 10.94 5.79 -8.94
C ARG A 74 9.43 5.97 -8.83
N SER A 75 8.90 7.10 -8.38
CA SER A 75 7.44 7.22 -8.27
C SER A 75 6.70 6.99 -9.60
N ASP A 76 7.33 7.30 -10.74
CA ASP A 76 6.84 7.02 -12.09
C ASP A 76 6.91 5.53 -12.47
N ASP A 77 7.85 4.79 -11.88
CA ASP A 77 8.03 3.36 -12.04
C ASP A 77 7.24 2.54 -11.00
N LYS A 78 7.66 2.60 -9.72
CA LYS A 78 7.20 1.75 -8.61
C LYS A 78 7.30 2.44 -7.24
N GLY A 79 6.44 2.02 -6.32
CA GLY A 79 6.33 2.61 -4.97
C GLY A 79 6.87 1.69 -3.90
N PRO A 80 6.30 1.72 -2.67
CA PRO A 80 6.50 0.68 -1.68
C PRO A 80 6.05 -0.67 -2.26
N GLU A 81 6.98 -1.61 -2.36
CA GLU A 81 6.74 -2.97 -2.89
C GLU A 81 6.62 -3.97 -1.73
N PRO A 82 5.42 -4.23 -1.20
CA PRO A 82 5.20 -5.31 -0.25
C PRO A 82 5.28 -6.66 -0.93
N GLU A 83 6.14 -7.54 -0.41
CA GLU A 83 6.37 -8.87 -0.96
C GLU A 83 6.05 -10.01 0.00
N ALA A 84 6.07 -9.73 1.31
CA ALA A 84 5.78 -10.73 2.32
C ALA A 84 4.87 -10.18 3.41
N ALA A 85 3.97 -11.03 3.90
CA ALA A 85 3.13 -10.73 5.07
C ALA A 85 3.10 -11.92 6.03
N THR A 86 3.12 -11.65 7.33
CA THR A 86 2.91 -12.64 8.38
C THR A 86 2.05 -12.09 9.51
N VAL A 87 1.37 -12.98 10.23
CA VAL A 87 0.47 -12.62 11.32
C VAL A 87 1.01 -13.16 12.63
N GLY A 88 1.13 -12.29 13.63
CA GLY A 88 1.52 -12.63 14.99
C GLY A 88 0.39 -12.37 15.99
N LYS A 89 0.43 -13.07 17.12
CA LYS A 89 -0.37 -12.74 18.31
C LYS A 89 0.55 -12.36 19.46
N LEU A 90 0.35 -11.17 20.01
CA LEU A 90 1.08 -10.70 21.18
C LEU A 90 0.50 -11.32 22.46
N SER A 91 1.29 -11.36 23.53
CA SER A 91 0.85 -11.85 24.84
C SER A 91 -0.29 -11.01 25.45
N SER A 92 -0.44 -9.75 25.01
CA SER A 92 -1.56 -8.89 25.34
C SER A 92 -2.89 -9.30 24.70
N GLY A 93 -2.87 -10.27 23.78
CA GLY A 93 -4.03 -10.72 23.01
C GLY A 93 -4.21 -10.00 21.67
N LYS A 94 -3.40 -8.97 21.39
CA LYS A 94 -3.45 -8.25 20.10
C LYS A 94 -3.00 -9.14 18.94
N THR A 95 -3.74 -9.09 17.84
CA THR A 95 -3.30 -9.64 16.55
C THR A 95 -2.53 -8.56 15.81
N VAL A 96 -1.35 -8.87 15.28
CA VAL A 96 -0.51 -7.92 14.54
C VAL A 96 -0.14 -8.52 13.20
N VAL A 97 -0.23 -7.71 12.14
CA VAL A 97 0.28 -8.08 10.81
C VAL A 97 1.59 -7.35 10.57
N PHE A 98 2.58 -8.09 10.07
CA PHE A 98 3.88 -7.58 9.65
C PHE A 98 3.97 -7.73 8.14
N ILE A 99 4.25 -6.64 7.43
CA ILE A 99 4.32 -6.60 5.97
C ILE A 99 5.69 -6.06 5.57
N ALA A 100 6.51 -6.88 4.92
CA ALA A 100 7.86 -6.50 4.52
C ALA A 100 7.85 -5.83 3.15
N LEU A 101 8.61 -4.73 3.04
CA LEU A 101 8.81 -3.97 1.82
C LEU A 101 10.18 -4.29 1.22
N GLU A 102 10.25 -4.55 -0.09
CA GLU A 102 11.49 -4.88 -0.80
C GLU A 102 12.43 -3.66 -0.89
N ARG A 103 11.97 -2.55 -1.52
CA ARG A 103 12.87 -1.48 -1.99
C ARG A 103 13.22 -0.41 -0.98
N VAL A 104 12.22 0.36 -0.56
CA VAL A 104 12.39 1.36 0.52
C VAL A 104 12.87 0.72 1.83
N SER A 105 12.90 -0.62 1.88
CA SER A 105 13.17 -1.44 3.04
C SER A 105 12.19 -1.15 4.18
N GLY A 106 12.03 -2.11 5.07
CA GLY A 106 11.24 -1.93 6.28
C GLY A 106 10.09 -2.89 6.41
N ILE A 107 9.49 -2.84 7.59
CA ILE A 107 8.39 -3.70 7.99
C ILE A 107 7.27 -2.79 8.45
N MET A 108 6.18 -2.77 7.69
CA MET A 108 4.95 -2.13 8.12
C MET A 108 4.30 -3.00 9.18
N THR A 109 3.91 -2.41 10.31
CA THR A 109 3.23 -3.14 11.39
C THR A 109 1.86 -2.57 11.67
N TYR A 110 0.83 -3.43 11.68
CA TYR A 110 -0.55 -3.03 11.92
C TYR A 110 -1.15 -3.84 13.06
N ASP A 111 -1.78 -3.18 14.03
CA ASP A 111 -2.70 -3.82 14.96
C ASP A 111 -3.94 -4.21 14.16
N MET A 112 -4.17 -5.53 14.08
CA MET A 112 -5.22 -6.20 13.33
C MET A 112 -6.21 -6.88 14.29
N THR A 113 -6.36 -6.35 15.50
CA THR A 113 -7.34 -6.85 16.47
C THR A 113 -8.77 -6.61 15.97
N ASP A 114 -9.02 -5.49 15.28
CA ASP A 114 -10.21 -5.25 14.47
C ASP A 114 -9.82 -5.24 12.97
N PRO A 115 -10.20 -6.28 12.19
CA PRO A 115 -9.81 -6.39 10.78
C PRO A 115 -10.52 -5.38 9.87
N THR A 116 -11.56 -4.69 10.36
CA THR A 116 -12.29 -3.66 9.60
C THR A 116 -11.68 -2.27 9.78
N ALA A 117 -10.85 -2.08 10.81
CA ALA A 117 -10.16 -0.83 11.10
C ALA A 117 -8.73 -1.08 11.61
N PRO A 118 -7.82 -1.61 10.77
CA PRO A 118 -6.42 -1.82 11.15
C PRO A 118 -5.74 -0.50 11.53
N VAL A 119 -4.88 -0.54 12.56
CA VAL A 119 -4.17 0.65 13.06
C VAL A 119 -2.67 0.48 12.86
N PHE A 120 -2.04 1.42 12.14
CA PHE A 120 -0.59 1.43 11.94
C PHE A 120 0.15 1.67 13.26
N ASN A 121 1.19 0.89 13.52
CA ASN A 121 2.14 1.16 14.60
C ASN A 121 3.46 1.65 14.01
N ASP A 122 3.86 2.84 14.45
CA ASP A 122 5.17 3.46 14.21
C ASP A 122 6.24 2.85 15.13
#